data_AF-A0A9D8WCU0-F1
#
_entry.id   AF-A0A9D8WCU0-F1
#
_cell.length_a   1.000
_cell.length_b   1.000
_cell.length_c   1.000
_cell.angle_alpha   90.00
_cell.angle_beta   90.00
_cell.angle_gamma   90.00
#
_symmetry.space_group_name_H-M   'P 1'
#
loop_
_entity.id
_entity.type
_entity.pdbx_description
1 polymer ?
#
loop_
_entity_poly.entity_id
_entity_poly.type
_entity_poly.pdbx_seq_one_letter_code
_entity_poly.pdbx_strand_id
1 'polypeptide(L)'
;MSEGEYREALAFIEGTKSVMAEAEAALGEEVAREAAEARRDDLGLRLDMLRRLMTAAAQRDRIGARGLVTPERERARDVIERAGAIEDPLQDLWTAWSRKARGLPARAFTEHTR
;
A
#
# COMPACT_ATOMS: atom_id res chain seq x y z
N MET A 1 15.11 6.65 11.12
CA MET A 1 15.22 6.06 9.78
C MET A 1 16.41 6.68 9.07
N SER A 2 17.36 5.87 8.60
CA SER A 2 18.49 6.38 7.81
C SER A 2 18.02 6.90 6.44
N GLU A 3 18.88 7.59 5.71
CA GLU A 3 18.54 8.05 4.36
C GLU A 3 18.35 6.89 3.37
N GLY A 4 19.16 5.83 3.47
CA GLY A 4 19.02 4.64 2.62
C GLY A 4 17.68 3.93 2.83
N GLU A 5 17.33 3.67 4.09
CA GLU A 5 16.04 3.06 4.44
C GLU A 5 14.84 3.89 3.98
N TYR A 6 14.98 5.21 4.03
CA TYR A 6 13.96 6.14 3.54
C TYR A 6 13.79 6.05 2.03
N ARG A 7 14.89 6.03 1.26
CA ARG A 7 14.84 5.88 -0.21
C ARG A 7 14.22 4.54 -0.62
N GLU A 8 14.57 3.46 0.07
CA GLU A 8 13.98 2.14 -0.15
C GLU A 8 12.48 2.12 0.15
N ALA A 9 12.05 2.76 1.25
CA ALA A 9 10.64 2.91 1.59
C ALA A 9 9.87 3.69 0.51
N LEU A 10 10.42 4.80 0.02
CA LEU A 10 9.81 5.57 -1.05
C LEU A 10 9.72 4.78 -2.36
N ALA A 11 10.78 4.06 -2.74
CA ALA A 11 10.78 3.22 -3.93
C ALA A 11 9.70 2.12 -3.85
N PHE A 12 9.54 1.50 -2.67
CA PHE A 12 8.48 0.52 -2.44
C PHE A 12 7.08 1.13 -2.56
N ILE A 13 6.85 2.31 -1.97
CA ILE A 13 5.57 3.02 -2.03
C ILE A 13 5.22 3.37 -3.48
N GLU A 14 6.15 3.98 -4.23
CA GLU A 14 5.91 4.34 -5.63
C GLU A 14 5.72 3.11 -6.53
N GLY A 15 6.51 2.04 -6.31
CA GLY A 15 6.31 0.77 -7.01
C GLY A 15 4.94 0.14 -6.71
N THR A 16 4.43 0.32 -5.50
CA THR A 16 3.09 -0.14 -5.11
C THR A 16 1.99 0.67 -5.79
N LYS A 17 2.13 2.00 -5.89
CA LYS A 17 1.22 2.85 -6.66
C LYS A 17 1.16 2.45 -8.14
N SER A 18 2.31 2.15 -8.75
CA SER A 18 2.35 1.68 -10.15
C SER A 18 1.54 0.39 -10.34
N VAL A 19 1.75 -0.60 -9.46
CA VAL A 19 0.99 -1.86 -9.52
C VAL A 19 -0.50 -1.63 -9.25
N MET A 20 -0.85 -0.75 -8.32
CA MET A 20 -2.25 -0.39 -8.07
C MET A 20 -2.89 0.17 -9.34
N ALA A 21 -2.24 1.10 -10.03
CA ALA A 21 -2.75 1.66 -11.28
C ALA A 21 -2.95 0.58 -12.37
N GLU A 22 -1.99 -0.33 -12.53
CA GLU A 22 -2.11 -1.46 -13.46
C GLU A 22 -3.24 -2.43 -13.08
N ALA A 23 -3.45 -2.63 -11.78
CA ALA A 23 -4.51 -3.49 -11.25
C ALA A 23 -5.89 -2.85 -11.33
N GLU A 24 -5.98 -1.54 -11.19
CA GLU A 24 -7.21 -0.79 -11.38
C GLU A 24 -7.62 -0.77 -12.85
N ALA A 25 -6.69 -0.48 -13.76
CA ALA A 25 -6.95 -0.46 -15.20
C ALA A 25 -7.46 -1.83 -15.71
N ALA A 26 -6.86 -2.93 -15.25
CA ALA A 26 -7.25 -4.28 -15.62
C ALA A 26 -8.53 -4.80 -14.92
N LEU A 27 -9.12 -4.03 -13.99
CA LEU A 27 -10.28 -4.48 -13.23
C LEU A 27 -11.53 -4.62 -14.12
N GLY A 28 -11.64 -3.83 -15.19
CA GLY A 28 -12.75 -3.88 -16.15
C GLY A 28 -12.61 -4.96 -17.23
N GLU A 29 -11.46 -5.60 -17.36
CA GLU A 29 -11.19 -6.58 -18.43
C GLU A 29 -11.70 -7.98 -18.07
N GLU A 30 -12.09 -8.79 -19.06
CA GLU A 30 -12.33 -10.21 -18.80
C GLU A 30 -10.99 -10.91 -18.60
N VAL A 31 -10.75 -11.48 -17.42
CA VAL A 31 -9.50 -12.17 -17.10
C VAL A 31 -9.78 -13.57 -16.58
N ALA A 32 -8.90 -14.51 -16.89
CA ALA A 32 -8.96 -15.86 -16.33
C ALA A 32 -8.88 -15.80 -14.79
N ARG A 33 -9.58 -16.73 -14.13
CA ARG A 33 -9.61 -16.82 -12.67
C ARG A 33 -8.20 -16.86 -12.04
N GLU A 34 -7.30 -17.64 -12.64
CA GLU A 34 -5.91 -17.77 -12.16
C GLU A 34 -5.15 -16.44 -12.22
N ALA A 35 -5.37 -15.64 -13.26
CA ALA A 35 -4.78 -14.30 -13.37
C ALA A 35 -5.36 -13.34 -12.31
N ALA A 36 -6.66 -13.45 -12.02
CA ALA A 36 -7.29 -12.69 -10.95
C ALA A 36 -6.77 -13.09 -9.55
N GLU A 37 -6.52 -14.39 -9.32
CA GLU A 37 -5.91 -14.90 -8.08
C GLU A 37 -4.48 -14.40 -7.92
N ALA A 38 -3.66 -14.47 -8.97
CA ALA A 38 -2.30 -13.94 -8.95
C ALA A 38 -2.27 -12.44 -8.64
N ARG A 39 -3.19 -11.66 -9.23
CA ARG A 39 -3.30 -10.23 -8.97
C ARG A 39 -3.73 -9.93 -7.53
N ARG A 40 -4.73 -10.66 -7.03
CA ARG A 40 -5.14 -10.57 -5.62
C ARG A 40 -3.95 -10.84 -4.69
N ASP A 41 -3.15 -11.86 -4.98
CA ASP A 41 -2.05 -12.26 -4.11
C ASP A 41 -0.91 -11.25 -4.08
N ASP A 42 -0.55 -10.68 -5.24
CA ASP A 42 0.44 -9.59 -5.30
C ASP A 42 -0.03 -8.35 -4.50
N LEU A 43 -1.29 -7.94 -4.68
CA LEU A 43 -1.85 -6.82 -3.91
C LEU A 43 -1.88 -7.11 -2.40
N GLY A 44 -2.18 -8.35 -2.00
CA GLY A 44 -2.18 -8.79 -0.61
C GLY A 44 -0.78 -8.73 0.02
N LEU A 45 0.23 -9.23 -0.70
CA LEU A 45 1.63 -9.17 -0.24
C LEU A 45 2.10 -7.73 -0.08
N ARG A 46 1.76 -6.85 -1.02
CA ARG A 46 2.10 -5.42 -0.95
C ARG A 46 1.45 -4.73 0.23
N LEU A 47 0.17 -5.02 0.49
CA LEU A 47 -0.55 -4.49 1.63
C LEU A 47 0.09 -4.90 2.97
N ASP A 48 0.47 -6.17 3.10
CA ASP A 48 1.17 -6.67 4.28
C ASP A 48 2.54 -5.98 4.46
N MET A 49 3.30 -5.82 3.37
CA MET A 49 4.57 -5.11 3.39
C MET A 49 4.41 -3.63 3.76
N LEU A 50 3.38 -2.95 3.23
CA LEU A 50 3.06 -1.57 3.53
C LEU A 50 2.73 -1.37 5.03
N ARG A 51 1.93 -2.26 5.62
CA ARG A 51 1.62 -2.25 7.06
C ARG A 51 2.85 -2.47 7.93
N ARG A 52 3.73 -3.39 7.53
CA ARG A 52 5.01 -3.63 8.21
C ARG A 52 5.92 -2.40 8.14
N LEU A 53 5.99 -1.75 6.97
CA LEU A 53 6.75 -0.52 6.77
C LEU A 53 6.24 0.60 7.70
N MET A 54 4.93 0.83 7.75
CA MET A 54 4.34 1.83 8.66
C MET A 54 4.62 1.51 10.13
N THR A 55 4.51 0.24 10.52
CA THR A 55 4.83 -0.20 11.89
C THR A 55 6.29 0.08 12.25
N ALA A 56 7.23 -0.25 11.35
CA ALA A 56 8.65 0.02 11.55
C ALA A 56 8.95 1.52 11.61
N ALA A 57 8.31 2.33 10.76
CA ALA A 57 8.43 3.78 10.77
C ALA A 57 7.87 4.38 12.07
N ALA A 58 6.70 3.93 12.54
CA ALA A 58 6.10 4.37 13.79
C ALA A 58 6.97 4.04 15.01
N GLN A 59 7.59 2.85 15.02
CA GLN A 59 8.54 2.48 16.06
C GLN A 59 9.75 3.45 16.08
N ARG A 60 10.26 3.84 14.90
CA ARG A 60 11.38 4.77 14.75
C ARG A 60 11.03 6.20 15.13
N ASP A 61 9.81 6.66 14.87
CA ASP A 61 9.35 7.98 15.34
C ASP A 61 9.23 8.04 16.88
N ARG A 62 8.89 6.91 17.53
CA ARG A 62 8.70 6.82 18.99
C ARG A 62 10.03 6.72 19.76
N ILE A 63 11.07 6.14 19.18
CA ILE A 63 12.39 6.01 19.83
C ILE A 63 13.03 7.40 19.98
N GLY A 64 13.24 7.85 21.22
CA GLY A 64 13.87 9.15 21.53
C GLY A 64 12.90 10.31 21.80
N ALA A 65 11.66 10.04 22.21
CA ALA A 65 10.55 10.98 22.48
C ALA A 65 10.78 12.05 23.58
N ARG A 66 12.00 12.56 23.76
CA ARG A 66 12.28 13.80 24.52
C ARG A 66 12.43 14.97 23.56
N GLY A 67 11.31 15.46 23.02
CA GLY A 67 11.14 16.81 22.48
C GLY A 67 11.88 17.20 21.19
N LEU A 68 12.94 16.51 20.77
CA LEU A 68 13.69 16.86 19.55
C LEU A 68 13.11 16.16 18.31
N VAL A 69 12.77 16.94 17.29
CA VAL A 69 12.48 16.43 15.95
C VAL A 69 13.82 16.30 15.22
N THR A 70 14.23 15.05 14.94
CA THR A 70 15.45 14.79 14.16
C THR A 70 15.08 14.46 12.72
N PRO A 71 16.00 14.64 11.74
CA PRO A 71 15.75 14.25 10.35
C PRO A 71 15.31 12.79 10.20
N GLU A 72 15.80 11.89 11.05
CA GLU A 72 15.43 10.48 11.09
C GLU A 72 13.95 10.26 11.44
N ARG A 73 13.37 11.15 12.24
CA ARG A 73 11.96 11.12 12.65
C ARG A 73 11.08 11.76 11.59
N GLU A 74 11.52 12.86 10.99
CA GLU A 74 10.83 13.48 9.86
C GLU A 74 10.67 12.48 8.71
N ARG A 75 11.75 11.77 8.35
CA ARG A 75 11.70 10.70 7.34
C ARG A 75 10.74 9.57 7.72
N ALA A 76 10.71 9.17 9.00
CA ALA A 76 9.78 8.14 9.45
C ALA A 76 8.32 8.60 9.37
N ARG A 77 8.02 9.86 9.73
CA ARG A 77 6.68 10.45 9.63
C ARG A 77 6.22 10.57 8.19
N ASP A 78 7.08 11.04 7.29
CA ASP A 78 6.78 11.12 5.86
C ASP A 78 6.44 9.74 5.27
N VAL A 79 7.17 8.69 5.66
CA VAL A 79 6.84 7.30 5.26
C VAL A 79 5.47 6.88 5.78
N ILE A 80 5.14 7.17 7.04
CA ILE A 80 3.82 6.84 7.63
C ILE A 80 2.71 7.55 6.85
N GLU A 81 2.88 8.85 6.59
CA GLU A 81 1.90 9.67 5.88
C GLU A 81 1.66 9.15 4.46
N ARG A 82 2.73 8.92 3.69
CA ARG A 82 2.64 8.44 2.30
C ARG A 82 2.10 7.02 2.19
N ALA A 83 2.52 6.14 3.09
CA ALA A 83 2.02 4.77 3.11
C ALA A 83 0.55 4.73 3.55
N GLY A 84 0.17 5.50 4.56
CA GLY A 84 -1.22 5.61 5.02
C GLY A 84 -2.15 6.15 3.94
N ALA A 85 -1.69 7.08 3.12
CA ALA A 85 -2.47 7.63 2.01
C ALA A 85 -2.86 6.59 0.93
N ILE A 86 -2.15 5.46 0.84
CA ILE A 86 -2.44 4.41 -0.14
C ILE A 86 -2.95 3.10 0.47
N GLU A 87 -2.99 2.98 1.81
CA GLU A 87 -3.42 1.74 2.46
C GLU A 87 -4.87 1.39 2.16
N ASP A 88 -5.80 2.33 2.37
CA ASP A 88 -7.22 2.12 2.13
C ASP A 88 -7.51 1.84 0.64
N PRO A 89 -7.02 2.63 -0.33
CA PRO A 89 -7.19 2.32 -1.75
C PRO A 89 -6.61 0.94 -2.15
N LEU A 90 -5.48 0.54 -1.57
CA LEU A 90 -4.88 -0.77 -1.84
C LEU A 90 -5.75 -1.92 -1.27
N GLN A 91 -6.31 -1.73 -0.06
CA GLN A 91 -7.23 -2.67 0.56
C GLN A 91 -8.54 -2.83 -0.25
N ASP A 92 -9.07 -1.74 -0.79
CA ASP A 92 -10.25 -1.76 -1.65
C ASP A 92 -9.98 -2.50 -2.96
N LEU A 93 -8.84 -2.23 -3.59
CA LEU A 93 -8.43 -2.88 -4.83
C LEU A 93 -8.18 -4.38 -4.63
N TRP A 94 -7.51 -4.77 -3.54
CA TRP A 94 -7.37 -6.17 -3.14
C TRP A 94 -8.74 -6.85 -2.98
N THR A 95 -9.69 -6.16 -2.35
CA THR A 95 -11.06 -6.68 -2.16
C THR A 95 -11.76 -6.89 -3.50
N ALA A 96 -11.62 -5.95 -4.45
CA ALA A 96 -12.18 -6.06 -5.79
C ALA A 96 -11.62 -7.27 -6.55
N TRP A 97 -10.29 -7.46 -6.53
CA TRP A 97 -9.64 -8.61 -7.16
C TRP A 97 -9.97 -9.94 -6.47
N SER A 98 -10.15 -9.94 -5.14
CA SER A 98 -10.62 -11.11 -4.39
C SER A 98 -12.04 -11.54 -4.81
N ARG A 99 -12.93 -10.59 -5.11
CA ARG A 99 -14.26 -10.89 -5.65
C ARG A 99 -14.17 -11.44 -7.07
N LYS A 100 -13.37 -10.83 -7.93
CA LYS A 100 -13.17 -11.27 -9.32
C LYS A 100 -12.60 -12.68 -9.39
N ALA A 101 -11.61 -13.00 -8.56
CA ALA A 101 -11.08 -14.34 -8.39
C ALA A 101 -12.13 -15.39 -7.96
N ARG A 102 -13.21 -14.97 -7.32
CA ARG A 102 -14.35 -15.83 -6.92
C ARG A 102 -15.46 -15.86 -7.98
N GLY A 103 -15.29 -15.22 -9.14
CA GLY A 103 -16.33 -15.08 -10.15
C GLY A 103 -17.49 -14.17 -9.73
N LEU A 104 -17.29 -13.32 -8.71
CA LEU A 104 -18.28 -12.37 -8.25
C LEU A 104 -18.08 -11.03 -8.97
N PRO A 105 -19.16 -10.31 -9.31
CA PRO A 105 -19.02 -8.98 -9.89
C PRO A 105 -18.29 -8.05 -8.91
N ALA A 106 -17.35 -7.26 -9.44
CA ALA A 106 -16.74 -6.16 -8.71
C ALA A 106 -17.85 -5.19 -8.29
N ARG A 107 -17.94 -4.86 -7.00
CA ARG A 107 -18.82 -3.76 -6.58
C ARG A 107 -18.17 -2.46 -7.04
N ALA A 108 -18.99 -1.47 -7.40
CA ALA A 108 -18.53 -0.14 -7.73
C ALA A 108 -17.57 0.35 -6.62
N PHE A 109 -16.40 0.83 -7.02
CA PHE A 109 -15.42 1.46 -6.15
C PHE A 109 -16.13 2.65 -5.49
N THR A 110 -16.39 2.57 -4.18
CA THR A 110 -16.77 3.77 -3.43
C THR A 110 -15.49 4.57 -3.31
N GLU A 111 -15.32 5.56 -4.19
CA GLU A 111 -14.29 6.58 -4.03
C GLU A 111 -14.40 7.11 -2.59
N HIS A 112 -13.45 6.73 -1.73
CA HIS A 112 -13.27 7.38 -0.45
C HIS A 112 -12.63 8.75 -0.72
N THR A 113 -13.43 9.67 -1.27
CA THR A 113 -13.11 11.09 -1.29
C THR A 113 -13.23 11.60 0.15
N ARG A 114 -12.09 11.81 0.80
CA ARG A 114 -11.95 12.71 1.94
C ARG A 114 -10.68 13.53 1.79
#